data_AF-A0A4U6U5I6-F1
#
_entry.id   AF-A0A4U6U5I6-F1
#
_cell.length_a   1.000
_cell.length_b   1.000
_cell.length_c   1.000
_cell.angle_alpha   90.00
_cell.angle_beta   90.00
_cell.angle_gamma   90.00
#
_symmetry.space_group_name_H-M   'P 1'
#
loop_
_entity.id
_entity.type
_entity.pdbx_description
1 polymer ?
#
loop_
_entity_poly.entity_id
_entity_poly.type
_entity_poly.pdbx_seq_one_letter_code
_entity_poly.pdbx_strand_id
1 'polypeptide(L)'
;MHRRHTALHVLKHRAQNSLMSSSASAPLSQAESATRTTPTMSSTAASNDVIPDEQRSTWPQRAWTLAGSAAILASFLTTARLVGASGSAGADLLAAAMAAFAGYSLADLAAGVYHWFIDNYGGAGTPILGAQIVAFQDHHLHPSAITRLEPCNNLHVVAGAVAVALPAAGAALSAARAPAAAHACACAFAACVMLSVQIHAWAHERRPSRLPPGVAALQAAGVLVSLPQHAEHHRPPYNTNYCTVSGMWNRVLDGCKVFEALEKVIYLATGVKPRSWRGDEDVK
;
A
#
# COMPACT_ATOMS: atom_id res chain seq x y z
N MET A 1 26.85 -19.49 -14.04
CA MET A 1 27.55 -19.19 -12.76
C MET A 1 27.95 -17.72 -12.76
N HIS A 2 27.94 -17.07 -11.58
CA HIS A 2 28.25 -15.65 -11.31
C HIS A 2 27.16 -14.58 -11.58
N ARG A 3 26.25 -14.43 -10.61
CA ARG A 3 25.82 -13.14 -9.98
C ARG A 3 24.66 -13.42 -9.01
N ARG A 4 24.99 -13.91 -7.82
CA ARG A 4 24.09 -14.02 -6.65
C ARG A 4 24.91 -13.85 -5.36
N HIS A 5 25.57 -12.71 -5.14
CA HIS A 5 26.34 -12.49 -3.90
C HIS A 5 26.56 -11.01 -3.53
N THR A 6 25.54 -10.15 -3.62
CA THR A 6 25.71 -8.73 -3.22
C THR A 6 24.69 -8.21 -2.21
N ALA A 7 23.59 -8.91 -1.94
CA ALA A 7 22.57 -8.42 -0.98
C ALA A 7 22.81 -8.87 0.48
N LEU A 8 23.64 -9.89 0.71
CA LEU A 8 23.86 -10.48 2.05
C LEU A 8 25.00 -9.81 2.86
N HIS A 9 25.77 -8.89 2.26
CA HIS A 9 26.93 -8.29 2.92
C HIS A 9 26.65 -6.98 3.66
N VAL A 10 25.51 -6.34 3.41
CA VAL A 10 25.16 -5.02 4.00
C VAL A 10 24.51 -5.17 5.39
N LEU A 11 23.83 -6.29 5.67
CA LEU A 11 23.15 -6.52 6.95
C LEU A 11 24.07 -7.04 8.08
N LYS A 12 25.27 -7.52 7.78
CA LYS A 12 26.21 -8.03 8.79
C LYS A 12 27.05 -6.95 9.47
N HIS A 13 27.17 -5.77 8.87
CA HIS A 13 28.05 -4.70 9.37
C HIS A 13 27.44 -3.81 10.46
N ARG A 14 26.12 -3.92 10.71
CA ARG A 14 25.40 -3.08 11.70
C ARG A 14 25.31 -3.69 13.09
N ALA A 15 25.65 -4.97 13.26
CA ALA A 15 25.51 -5.70 14.52
C ALA A 15 26.81 -5.85 15.34
N GLN A 16 27.95 -5.34 14.87
CA GLN A 16 29.26 -5.52 15.54
C GLN A 16 29.84 -4.28 16.22
N ASN A 17 29.20 -3.11 16.12
CA ASN A 17 29.74 -1.85 16.69
C ASN A 17 29.08 -1.39 17.98
N SER A 18 28.26 -2.22 18.63
CA SER A 18 27.68 -1.91 19.94
C SER A 18 28.04 -3.01 20.92
N LEU A 19 29.31 -3.04 21.35
CA LEU A 19 29.83 -3.76 22.51
C LEU A 19 31.33 -3.45 22.60
N MET A 20 31.70 -2.36 23.29
CA MET A 20 32.97 -2.15 24.03
C MET A 20 33.25 -0.65 24.20
N SER A 21 33.07 -0.14 25.41
CA SER A 21 34.12 0.54 26.17
C SER A 21 33.50 1.22 27.40
N SER A 22 33.87 0.71 28.57
CA SER A 22 33.70 1.34 29.87
C SER A 22 35.09 1.54 30.47
N SER A 23 35.38 2.75 30.94
CA SER A 23 36.00 3.08 32.24
C SER A 23 37.04 4.22 32.21
N ALA A 24 36.96 5.02 33.29
CA ALA A 24 38.01 5.74 34.02
C ALA A 24 38.53 7.15 33.58
N SER A 25 38.04 8.16 34.32
CA SER A 25 38.76 9.13 35.18
C SER A 25 39.97 9.99 34.70
N ALA A 26 39.88 11.30 35.02
CA ALA A 26 40.78 12.45 34.77
C ALA A 26 42.10 12.44 35.61
N PRO A 27 43.08 13.41 35.52
CA PRO A 27 42.88 14.88 35.60
C PRO A 27 43.81 15.84 34.80
N LEU A 28 43.33 17.10 34.72
CA LEU A 28 43.93 18.45 34.51
C LEU A 28 45.44 18.66 34.24
N SER A 29 45.76 19.48 33.23
CA SER A 29 46.81 20.54 33.30
C SER A 29 46.84 21.48 32.07
N GLN A 30 46.82 22.77 32.39
CA GLN A 30 47.45 23.94 31.73
C GLN A 30 46.93 24.52 30.40
N ALA A 31 46.97 25.85 30.43
CA ALA A 31 46.46 26.84 29.50
C ALA A 31 47.47 27.12 28.37
N GLU A 32 46.97 27.46 27.19
CA GLU A 32 47.60 28.48 26.37
C GLU A 32 46.61 29.13 25.39
N SER A 33 46.76 30.45 25.30
CA SER A 33 45.95 31.40 24.55
C SER A 33 46.27 31.31 23.06
N ALA A 34 45.26 31.15 22.21
CA ALA A 34 45.37 31.47 20.78
C ALA A 34 44.02 31.90 20.23
N THR A 35 43.97 33.18 19.88
CA THR A 35 42.89 33.91 19.21
C THR A 35 42.35 33.13 18.01
N ARG A 36 41.16 32.55 18.12
CA ARG A 36 40.48 31.85 17.02
C ARG A 36 39.48 32.79 16.37
N THR A 37 39.84 33.28 15.19
CA THR A 37 38.95 33.93 14.24
C THR A 37 37.74 33.04 14.00
N THR A 38 36.54 33.55 14.29
CA THR A 38 35.26 32.91 13.97
C THR A 38 35.02 33.01 12.47
N PRO A 39 34.97 31.90 11.71
CA PRO A 39 34.35 31.93 10.41
C PRO A 39 32.84 31.86 10.65
N THR A 40 32.14 32.91 10.25
CA THR A 40 30.68 32.91 10.11
C THR A 40 30.29 31.73 9.21
N MET A 41 29.86 30.61 9.80
CA MET A 41 29.19 29.56 9.06
C MET A 41 27.84 30.12 8.65
N SER A 42 27.79 30.66 7.43
CA SER A 42 26.56 30.83 6.68
C SER A 42 25.91 29.45 6.59
N SER A 43 24.94 29.21 7.47
CA SER A 43 24.01 28.08 7.37
C SER A 43 23.14 28.32 6.15
N THR A 44 23.62 27.92 4.98
CA THR A 44 22.77 27.68 3.82
C THR A 44 21.94 26.44 4.12
N ALA A 45 20.81 26.68 4.77
CA ALA A 45 19.67 25.77 4.80
C ALA A 45 19.12 25.64 3.38
N ALA A 46 19.76 24.79 2.57
CA ALA A 46 19.18 24.26 1.34
C ALA A 46 18.82 22.80 1.63
N SER A 47 17.59 22.60 2.13
CA SER A 47 16.97 21.28 2.20
C SER A 47 16.77 20.78 0.78
N ASN A 48 17.75 20.04 0.26
CA ASN A 48 17.61 19.28 -0.96
C ASN A 48 16.63 18.13 -0.68
N ASP A 49 15.37 18.28 -1.10
CA ASP A 49 14.37 17.20 -1.23
C ASP A 49 14.81 16.21 -2.33
N VAL A 50 15.96 15.56 -2.15
CA VAL A 50 16.41 14.48 -3.03
C VAL A 50 15.70 13.21 -2.57
N ILE A 51 14.74 12.75 -3.37
CA ILE A 51 14.11 11.44 -3.19
C ILE A 51 15.20 10.37 -3.39
N PRO A 52 15.48 9.51 -2.38
CA PRO A 52 16.40 8.39 -2.52
C PRO A 52 16.07 7.53 -3.75
N ASP A 53 17.08 7.02 -4.45
CA ASP A 53 16.87 6.25 -5.70
C ASP A 53 15.90 5.06 -5.55
N GLU A 54 15.89 4.41 -4.38
CA GLU A 54 14.98 3.30 -4.06
C GLU A 54 13.50 3.72 -3.98
N GLN A 55 13.22 5.00 -3.75
CA GLN A 55 11.88 5.56 -3.66
C GLN A 55 11.38 6.09 -5.02
N ARG A 56 12.27 6.23 -6.02
CA ARG A 56 11.94 6.72 -7.36
C ARG A 56 11.33 5.63 -8.24
N SER A 57 10.48 6.03 -9.18
CA SER A 57 9.91 5.10 -10.15
C SER A 57 10.87 4.84 -11.29
N THR A 58 11.24 3.57 -11.45
CA THR A 58 12.00 3.08 -12.60
C THR A 58 11.14 3.01 -13.87
N TRP A 59 11.77 2.95 -15.04
CA TRP A 59 11.04 2.81 -16.32
C TRP A 59 10.16 1.56 -16.40
N PRO A 60 10.60 0.36 -15.95
CA PRO A 60 9.72 -0.81 -15.91
C PRO A 60 8.48 -0.61 -15.02
N GLN A 61 8.62 0.05 -13.87
CA GLN A 61 7.49 0.34 -12.98
C GLN A 61 6.50 1.31 -13.63
N ARG A 62 7.00 2.33 -14.32
CA ARG A 62 6.19 3.26 -15.12
C ARG A 62 5.45 2.54 -16.24
N ALA A 63 6.12 1.64 -16.95
CA ALA A 63 5.52 0.85 -18.03
C ALA A 63 4.36 -0.02 -17.54
N TRP A 64 4.54 -0.74 -16.42
CA TRP A 64 3.46 -1.54 -15.82
C TRP A 64 2.30 -0.68 -15.31
N THR A 65 2.61 0.47 -14.70
CA THR A 65 1.59 1.43 -14.27
C THR A 65 0.78 1.96 -15.44
N LEU A 66 1.46 2.29 -16.55
CA LEU A 66 0.82 2.73 -17.80
C LEU A 66 -0.05 1.62 -18.41
N ALA A 67 0.44 0.38 -18.45
CA ALA A 67 -0.31 -0.75 -18.98
C ALA A 67 -1.60 -1.04 -18.18
N GLY A 68 -1.53 -1.00 -16.84
CA GLY A 68 -2.70 -1.15 -15.98
C GLY A 68 -3.71 -0.02 -16.19
N SER A 69 -3.22 1.22 -16.27
CA SER A 69 -4.04 2.40 -16.54
C SER A 69 -4.72 2.33 -17.92
N ALA A 70 -4.00 1.87 -18.94
CA ALA A 70 -4.54 1.68 -20.28
C ALA A 70 -5.64 0.58 -20.32
N ALA A 71 -5.47 -0.51 -19.57
CA ALA A 71 -6.49 -1.54 -19.44
C ALA A 71 -7.78 -1.01 -18.79
N ILE A 72 -7.65 -0.19 -17.73
CA ILE A 72 -8.79 0.48 -17.09
C ILE A 72 -9.49 1.41 -18.08
N LEU A 73 -8.73 2.25 -18.80
CA LEU A 73 -9.30 3.15 -19.81
C LEU A 73 -10.03 2.39 -20.93
N ALA A 74 -9.46 1.28 -21.41
CA ALA A 74 -10.10 0.44 -22.42
C ALA A 74 -11.42 -0.17 -21.91
N SER A 75 -11.45 -0.65 -20.67
CA SER A 75 -12.66 -1.18 -20.04
C SER A 75 -13.73 -0.10 -19.83
N PHE A 76 -13.32 1.11 -19.45
CA PHE A 76 -14.21 2.26 -19.34
C PHE A 76 -14.81 2.65 -20.70
N LEU A 77 -13.98 2.75 -21.75
CA LEU A 77 -14.46 3.04 -23.11
C LEU A 77 -15.40 1.95 -23.64
N THR A 78 -15.16 0.69 -23.29
CA THR A 78 -16.08 -0.42 -23.64
C THR A 78 -17.43 -0.23 -22.96
N THR A 79 -17.43 0.08 -21.66
CA THR A 79 -18.65 0.40 -20.90
C THR A 79 -19.43 1.55 -21.55
N ALA A 80 -18.75 2.66 -21.83
CA ALA A 80 -19.36 3.84 -22.45
C ALA A 80 -19.95 3.55 -23.84
N ARG A 81 -19.24 2.76 -24.66
CA ARG A 81 -19.75 2.32 -25.97
C ARG A 81 -21.01 1.47 -25.86
N LEU A 82 -21.06 0.54 -24.91
CA LEU A 82 -22.23 -0.31 -24.71
C LEU A 82 -23.44 0.51 -24.22
N VAL A 83 -23.25 1.47 -23.32
CA VAL A 83 -24.31 2.41 -22.90
C VAL A 83 -24.77 3.26 -24.09
N GLY A 84 -23.84 3.82 -24.88
CA GLY A 84 -24.18 4.67 -26.02
C GLY A 84 -24.85 3.94 -27.20
N ALA A 85 -24.54 2.65 -27.38
CA ALA A 85 -25.18 1.79 -28.37
C ALA A 85 -26.57 1.30 -27.92
N SER A 86 -26.92 1.45 -26.64
CA SER A 86 -28.22 1.07 -26.13
C SER A 86 -29.32 2.04 -26.60
N GLY A 87 -30.51 1.52 -26.89
CA GLY A 87 -31.71 2.34 -27.11
C GLY A 87 -32.29 2.96 -25.83
N SER A 88 -31.67 2.71 -24.67
CA SER A 88 -32.16 3.03 -23.33
C SER A 88 -31.08 3.65 -22.44
N ALA A 89 -30.31 4.60 -22.99
CA ALA A 89 -29.11 5.17 -22.36
C ALA A 89 -29.28 5.58 -20.89
N GLY A 90 -30.44 6.09 -20.46
CA GLY A 90 -30.69 6.46 -19.07
C GLY A 90 -30.70 5.27 -18.09
N ALA A 91 -31.39 4.18 -18.44
CA ALA A 91 -31.45 2.98 -17.59
C ALA A 91 -30.11 2.26 -17.55
N ASP A 92 -29.43 2.17 -18.69
CA ASP A 92 -28.12 1.52 -18.80
C ASP A 92 -27.03 2.32 -18.09
N LEU A 93 -27.09 3.65 -18.11
CA LEU A 93 -26.20 4.50 -17.32
C LEU A 93 -26.41 4.30 -15.81
N LEU A 94 -27.66 4.25 -15.35
CA LEU A 94 -27.96 3.99 -13.95
C LEU A 94 -27.47 2.60 -13.51
N ALA A 95 -27.73 1.58 -14.33
CA ALA A 95 -27.26 0.22 -14.07
C ALA A 95 -25.72 0.15 -14.02
N ALA A 96 -25.03 0.84 -14.94
CA ALA A 96 -23.58 0.95 -14.95
C ALA A 96 -23.04 1.67 -13.70
N ALA A 97 -23.69 2.75 -13.26
CA ALA A 97 -23.30 3.48 -12.05
C ALA A 97 -23.46 2.62 -10.78
N MET A 98 -24.59 1.92 -10.64
CA MET A 98 -24.83 1.00 -9.52
C MET A 98 -23.82 -0.15 -9.51
N ALA A 99 -23.52 -0.70 -10.68
CA ALA A 99 -22.55 -1.77 -10.81
C ALA A 99 -21.11 -1.29 -10.57
N ALA A 100 -20.76 -0.08 -10.97
CA ALA A 100 -19.48 0.54 -10.62
C ALA A 100 -19.34 0.75 -9.10
N PHE A 101 -20.42 1.19 -8.42
CA PHE A 101 -20.44 1.26 -6.95
C PHE A 101 -20.25 -0.11 -6.29
N ALA A 102 -20.90 -1.16 -6.83
CA ALA A 102 -20.67 -2.53 -6.38
C ALA A 102 -19.20 -2.95 -6.57
N GLY A 103 -18.60 -2.63 -7.72
CA GLY A 103 -17.17 -2.88 -7.98
C GLY A 103 -16.24 -2.15 -7.00
N TYR A 104 -16.51 -0.89 -6.68
CA TYR A 104 -15.82 -0.13 -5.64
C TYR A 104 -15.95 -0.77 -4.26
N SER A 105 -17.16 -1.18 -3.87
CA SER A 105 -17.41 -1.83 -2.58
C SER A 105 -16.71 -3.19 -2.49
N LEU A 106 -16.73 -3.98 -3.56
CA LEU A 106 -16.02 -5.25 -3.66
C LEU A 106 -14.50 -5.06 -3.61
N ALA A 107 -13.97 -3.98 -4.21
CA ALA A 107 -12.55 -3.67 -4.15
C ALA A 107 -12.08 -3.34 -2.73
N ASP A 108 -12.88 -2.61 -1.95
CA ASP A 108 -12.59 -2.33 -0.54
C ASP A 108 -12.54 -3.62 0.29
N LEU A 109 -13.52 -4.51 0.10
CA LEU A 109 -13.54 -5.83 0.75
C LEU A 109 -12.34 -6.67 0.34
N ALA A 110 -12.06 -6.78 -0.96
CA ALA A 110 -10.95 -7.57 -1.48
C ALA A 110 -9.59 -7.06 -1.00
N ALA A 111 -9.40 -5.73 -0.96
CA ALA A 111 -8.21 -5.11 -0.41
C ALA A 111 -8.04 -5.44 1.08
N GLY A 112 -9.13 -5.43 1.87
CA GLY A 112 -9.09 -5.81 3.28
C GLY A 112 -8.74 -7.28 3.51
N VAL A 113 -9.35 -8.20 2.75
CA VAL A 113 -9.01 -9.63 2.83
C VAL A 113 -7.55 -9.87 2.47
N TYR A 114 -7.07 -9.22 1.40
CA TYR A 114 -5.67 -9.33 0.99
C TYR A 114 -4.72 -8.77 2.05
N HIS A 115 -5.03 -7.60 2.61
CA HIS A 115 -4.25 -6.94 3.65
C HIS A 115 -4.16 -7.80 4.92
N TRP A 116 -5.31 -8.28 5.43
CA TRP A 116 -5.34 -9.21 6.55
C TRP A 116 -4.46 -10.44 6.32
N PHE A 117 -4.52 -11.02 5.12
CA PHE A 117 -3.77 -12.23 4.81
C PHE A 117 -2.25 -12.01 4.85
N ILE A 118 -1.74 -10.97 4.19
CA ILE A 118 -0.29 -10.71 4.11
C ILE A 118 0.30 -10.24 5.45
N ASP A 119 -0.49 -9.53 6.26
CA ASP A 119 -0.10 -9.11 7.61
C ASP A 119 0.04 -10.30 8.56
N ASN A 120 -0.72 -11.37 8.34
CA ASN A 120 -0.80 -12.48 9.28
C ASN A 120 -0.04 -13.74 8.86
N TYR A 121 0.15 -13.98 7.57
CA TYR A 121 0.67 -15.25 7.07
C TYR A 121 1.89 -15.12 6.16
N GLY A 122 2.61 -16.22 5.98
CA GLY A 122 3.80 -16.31 5.11
C GLY A 122 5.07 -15.66 5.66
N GLY A 123 5.92 -15.15 4.78
CA GLY A 123 7.16 -14.45 5.12
C GLY A 123 8.00 -14.18 3.87
N ALA A 124 9.26 -13.75 4.04
CA ALA A 124 10.15 -13.43 2.91
C ALA A 124 10.31 -14.58 1.89
N GLY A 125 10.19 -15.83 2.33
CA GLY A 125 10.28 -17.02 1.48
C GLY A 125 8.99 -17.42 0.76
N THR A 126 7.86 -16.74 0.99
CA THR A 126 6.59 -17.08 0.33
C THR A 126 6.71 -16.85 -1.18
N PRO A 127 6.43 -17.84 -2.03
CA PRO A 127 6.50 -17.68 -3.48
C PRO A 127 5.58 -16.54 -3.93
N ILE A 128 6.08 -15.70 -4.85
CA ILE A 128 5.38 -14.55 -5.44
C ILE A 128 5.12 -13.40 -4.44
N LEU A 129 4.58 -13.68 -3.25
CA LEU A 129 4.14 -12.68 -2.28
C LEU A 129 5.19 -12.28 -1.24
N GLY A 130 6.32 -12.99 -1.14
CA GLY A 130 7.29 -12.78 -0.05
C GLY A 130 7.81 -11.35 0.08
N ALA A 131 8.08 -10.69 -1.06
CA ALA A 131 8.49 -9.28 -1.07
C ALA A 131 7.37 -8.35 -0.56
N GLN A 132 6.11 -8.61 -0.92
CA GLN A 132 4.97 -7.82 -0.47
C GLN A 132 4.70 -8.05 1.02
N ILE A 133 4.79 -9.29 1.50
CA ILE A 133 4.63 -9.62 2.93
C ILE A 133 5.68 -8.89 3.76
N VAL A 134 6.94 -8.86 3.33
CA VAL A 134 7.99 -8.12 4.03
C VAL A 134 7.75 -6.61 4.00
N ALA A 135 7.36 -6.06 2.85
CA ALA A 135 7.03 -4.64 2.74
C ALA A 135 5.85 -4.24 3.64
N PHE A 136 4.83 -5.11 3.75
CA PHE A 136 3.71 -4.89 4.65
C PHE A 136 4.10 -5.07 6.12
N GLN A 137 5.04 -5.95 6.47
CA GLN A 137 5.51 -5.97 7.87
C GLN A 137 6.32 -4.73 8.23
N ASP A 138 7.19 -4.28 7.32
CA ASP A 138 8.00 -3.09 7.55
C ASP A 138 7.15 -1.82 7.65
N HIS A 139 6.02 -1.74 6.94
CA HIS A 139 5.15 -0.55 7.01
C HIS A 139 4.49 -0.37 8.38
N HIS A 140 4.21 -1.43 9.15
CA HIS A 140 3.72 -1.28 10.53
C HIS A 140 4.77 -0.67 11.46
N LEU A 141 6.06 -0.91 11.20
CA LEU A 141 7.17 -0.32 11.94
C LEU A 141 7.50 1.10 11.45
N HIS A 142 7.37 1.34 10.15
CA HIS A 142 7.70 2.60 9.50
C HIS A 142 6.52 3.17 8.65
N PRO A 143 5.38 3.54 9.24
CA PRO A 143 4.14 3.83 8.48
C PRO A 143 4.27 4.97 7.47
N SER A 144 5.12 5.96 7.74
CA SER A 144 5.32 7.08 6.83
C SER A 144 6.19 6.75 5.61
N ALA A 145 6.82 5.59 5.55
CA ALA A 145 7.73 5.23 4.45
C ALA A 145 7.02 5.15 3.10
N ILE A 146 5.81 4.60 3.08
CA ILE A 146 4.99 4.46 1.88
C ILE A 146 4.64 5.81 1.24
N THR A 147 4.58 6.91 2.02
CA THR A 147 4.24 8.26 1.51
C THR A 147 5.38 8.92 0.75
N ARG A 148 6.58 8.32 0.77
CA ARG A 148 7.77 8.82 0.08
C ARG A 148 8.02 8.13 -1.26
N LEU A 149 7.31 7.03 -1.54
CA LEU A 149 7.41 6.34 -2.81
C LEU A 149 6.76 7.17 -3.92
N GLU A 150 7.43 7.28 -5.06
CA GLU A 150 6.78 7.80 -6.25
C GLU A 150 5.62 6.87 -6.69
N PRO A 151 4.54 7.40 -7.30
CA PRO A 151 3.32 6.62 -7.54
C PRO A 151 3.53 5.34 -8.35
N CYS A 152 4.36 5.37 -9.40
CA CYS A 152 4.57 4.15 -10.22
C CYS A 152 5.39 3.10 -9.46
N ASN A 153 6.32 3.52 -8.58
CA ASN A 153 7.01 2.60 -7.68
C ASN A 153 6.02 1.90 -6.75
N ASN A 154 5.04 2.64 -6.20
CA ASN A 154 4.02 2.08 -5.32
C ASN A 154 2.98 1.18 -6.05
N LEU A 155 2.59 1.57 -7.28
CA LEU A 155 1.47 0.95 -8.00
C LEU A 155 1.85 -0.27 -8.87
N HIS A 156 3.08 -0.34 -9.38
CA HIS A 156 3.41 -1.18 -10.55
C HIS A 156 3.06 -2.67 -10.41
N VAL A 157 3.19 -3.28 -9.22
CA VAL A 157 2.87 -4.70 -9.03
C VAL A 157 1.39 -4.95 -9.26
N VAL A 158 0.53 -4.17 -8.60
CA VAL A 158 -0.93 -4.29 -8.75
C VAL A 158 -1.35 -3.85 -10.15
N ALA A 159 -0.71 -2.82 -10.70
CA ALA A 159 -0.95 -2.36 -12.07
C ALA A 159 -0.63 -3.45 -13.10
N GLY A 160 0.43 -4.22 -12.90
CA GLY A 160 0.77 -5.37 -13.74
C GLY A 160 -0.27 -6.48 -13.67
N ALA A 161 -0.77 -6.79 -12.48
CA ALA A 161 -1.88 -7.74 -12.32
C ALA A 161 -3.15 -7.25 -13.04
N VAL A 162 -3.50 -5.97 -12.91
CA VAL A 162 -4.63 -5.35 -13.62
C VAL A 162 -4.43 -5.35 -15.13
N ALA A 163 -3.22 -5.05 -15.61
CA ALA A 163 -2.88 -5.03 -17.04
C ALA A 163 -3.10 -6.40 -17.71
N VAL A 164 -2.99 -7.50 -16.96
CA VAL A 164 -3.23 -8.85 -17.48
C VAL A 164 -4.68 -9.30 -17.23
N ALA A 165 -5.18 -9.14 -16.01
CA ALA A 165 -6.46 -9.70 -15.59
C ALA A 165 -7.67 -8.96 -16.20
N LEU A 166 -7.63 -7.62 -16.25
CA LEU A 166 -8.78 -6.84 -16.71
C LEU A 166 -9.08 -7.04 -18.20
N PRO A 167 -8.10 -7.07 -19.12
CA PRO A 167 -8.38 -7.39 -20.52
C PRO A 167 -8.94 -8.80 -20.71
N ALA A 168 -8.42 -9.79 -19.98
CA ALA A 168 -8.93 -11.16 -20.04
C ALA A 168 -10.39 -11.23 -19.55
N ALA A 169 -10.70 -10.58 -18.42
CA ALA A 169 -12.07 -10.47 -17.92
C ALA A 169 -12.98 -9.72 -18.91
N GLY A 170 -12.52 -8.61 -19.48
CA GLY A 170 -13.26 -7.84 -20.47
C GLY A 170 -13.55 -8.62 -21.75
N ALA A 171 -12.61 -9.46 -22.20
CA ALA A 171 -12.80 -10.37 -23.33
C ALA A 171 -13.85 -11.46 -23.01
N ALA A 172 -13.77 -12.06 -21.82
CA ALA A 172 -14.75 -13.05 -21.37
C ALA A 172 -16.16 -12.45 -21.25
N LEU A 173 -16.29 -11.25 -20.68
CA LEU A 173 -17.56 -10.51 -20.60
C LEU A 173 -18.13 -10.21 -21.99
N SER A 174 -17.27 -9.74 -22.92
CA SER A 174 -17.67 -9.48 -24.30
C SER A 174 -18.14 -10.75 -25.02
N ALA A 175 -17.41 -11.86 -24.85
CA ALA A 175 -17.78 -13.16 -25.42
C ALA A 175 -19.12 -13.68 -24.86
N ALA A 176 -19.38 -13.43 -23.59
CA ALA A 176 -20.65 -13.73 -22.94
C ALA A 176 -21.78 -12.74 -23.30
N ARG A 177 -21.50 -11.71 -24.10
CA ARG A 177 -22.43 -10.59 -24.40
C ARG A 177 -22.98 -9.94 -23.13
N ALA A 178 -22.12 -9.79 -22.13
CA ALA A 178 -22.48 -9.19 -20.86
C ALA A 178 -22.92 -7.72 -21.02
N PRO A 179 -23.84 -7.22 -20.18
CA PRO A 179 -24.31 -5.84 -20.26
C PRO A 179 -23.21 -4.85 -19.84
N ALA A 180 -23.39 -3.57 -20.19
CA ALA A 180 -22.49 -2.48 -19.81
C ALA A 180 -22.20 -2.46 -18.30
N ALA A 181 -23.20 -2.78 -17.48
CA ALA A 181 -23.08 -2.87 -16.03
C ALA A 181 -21.98 -3.85 -15.56
N ALA A 182 -21.83 -5.00 -16.22
CA ALA A 182 -20.80 -5.97 -15.85
C ALA A 182 -19.39 -5.43 -16.14
N HIS A 183 -19.21 -4.76 -17.29
CA HIS A 183 -17.97 -4.09 -17.63
C HIS A 183 -17.67 -2.91 -16.69
N ALA A 184 -18.69 -2.16 -16.28
CA ALA A 184 -18.57 -1.07 -15.32
C ALA A 184 -18.09 -1.57 -13.95
N CYS A 185 -18.68 -2.66 -13.45
CA CYS A 185 -18.28 -3.31 -12.21
C CYS A 185 -16.81 -3.77 -12.26
N ALA A 186 -16.43 -4.52 -13.30
CA ALA A 186 -15.05 -4.99 -13.47
C ALA A 186 -14.05 -3.83 -13.58
N CYS A 187 -14.41 -2.77 -14.32
CA CYS A 187 -13.60 -1.56 -14.47
C CYS A 187 -13.39 -0.85 -13.13
N ALA A 188 -14.46 -0.59 -12.38
CA ALA A 188 -14.40 0.09 -11.09
C ALA A 188 -13.63 -0.74 -10.05
N PHE A 189 -13.89 -2.05 -10.00
CA PHE A 189 -13.15 -2.97 -9.14
C PHE A 189 -11.64 -2.91 -9.42
N ALA A 190 -11.23 -3.06 -10.68
CA ALA A 190 -9.82 -3.04 -11.05
C ALA A 190 -9.15 -1.68 -10.78
N ALA A 191 -9.85 -0.57 -11.06
CA ALA A 191 -9.35 0.77 -10.76
C ALA A 191 -9.13 0.99 -9.26
N CYS A 192 -10.11 0.61 -8.44
CA CYS A 192 -10.02 0.73 -6.98
C CYS A 192 -8.95 -0.19 -6.38
N VAL A 193 -8.84 -1.45 -6.85
CA VAL A 193 -7.78 -2.37 -6.41
C VAL A 193 -6.40 -1.81 -6.76
N MET A 194 -6.20 -1.34 -8.00
CA MET A 194 -4.93 -0.72 -8.39
C MET A 194 -4.60 0.50 -7.54
N LEU A 195 -5.56 1.40 -7.32
CA LEU A 195 -5.35 2.62 -6.54
C LEU A 195 -5.28 2.37 -5.03
N SER A 196 -5.71 1.20 -4.53
CA SER A 196 -5.77 0.91 -3.09
C SER A 196 -4.44 1.14 -2.36
N VAL A 197 -3.31 0.80 -2.99
CA VAL A 197 -1.97 1.02 -2.40
C VAL A 197 -1.58 2.51 -2.36
N GLN A 198 -2.06 3.32 -3.30
CA GLN A 198 -1.83 4.76 -3.29
C GLN A 198 -2.77 5.48 -2.33
N ILE A 199 -4.01 5.01 -2.22
CA ILE A 199 -4.98 5.49 -1.23
C ILE A 199 -4.50 5.17 0.19
N HIS A 200 -4.00 3.96 0.42
CA HIS A 200 -3.32 3.57 1.65
C HIS A 200 -2.15 4.51 1.97
N ALA A 201 -1.31 4.85 0.98
CA ALA A 201 -0.25 5.81 1.19
C ALA A 201 -0.77 7.20 1.60
N TRP A 202 -1.84 7.69 0.99
CA TRP A 202 -2.48 8.95 1.40
C TRP A 202 -3.09 8.90 2.80
N ALA A 203 -3.55 7.74 3.26
CA ALA A 203 -3.98 7.54 4.63
C ALA A 203 -2.83 7.62 5.66
N HIS A 204 -1.59 7.61 5.22
CA HIS A 204 -0.42 7.86 6.06
C HIS A 204 0.16 9.29 5.93
N GLU A 205 -0.39 10.14 5.07
CA GLU A 205 0.10 11.51 4.89
C GLU A 205 -0.47 12.44 5.99
N ARG A 206 0.43 12.90 6.87
CA ARG A 206 0.08 13.81 7.98
C ARG A 206 -0.04 15.26 7.55
N ARG A 207 0.49 15.64 6.38
CA ARG A 207 0.46 17.01 5.86
C ARG A 207 -0.57 17.13 4.73
N PRO A 208 -1.75 17.73 4.96
CA PRO A 208 -2.76 17.89 3.93
C PRO A 208 -2.28 18.60 2.66
N SER A 209 -1.27 19.50 2.76
CA SER A 209 -0.67 20.18 1.62
C SER A 209 0.12 19.28 0.66
N ARG A 210 0.46 18.06 1.08
CA ARG A 210 1.13 17.04 0.24
C ARG A 210 0.16 16.07 -0.41
N LEU A 211 -1.11 16.10 -0.03
CA LEU A 211 -2.14 15.32 -0.69
C LEU A 211 -2.49 15.97 -2.04
N PRO A 212 -2.75 15.16 -3.08
CA PRO A 212 -3.31 15.69 -4.32
C PRO A 212 -4.63 16.43 -4.07
N PRO A 213 -4.96 17.44 -4.91
CA PRO A 213 -6.21 18.18 -4.79
C PRO A 213 -7.43 17.25 -4.69
N GLY A 214 -8.31 17.52 -3.73
CA GLY A 214 -9.54 16.76 -3.51
C GLY A 214 -9.40 15.49 -2.66
N VAL A 215 -8.20 14.92 -2.50
CA VAL A 215 -8.02 13.68 -1.71
C VAL A 215 -8.45 13.88 -0.26
N ALA A 216 -8.06 14.99 0.38
CA ALA A 216 -8.48 15.30 1.75
C ALA A 216 -10.02 15.43 1.88
N ALA A 217 -10.68 15.99 0.86
CA ALA A 217 -12.14 16.11 0.85
C ALA A 217 -12.82 14.74 0.68
N LEU A 218 -12.27 13.87 -0.17
CA LEU A 218 -12.76 12.49 -0.34
C LEU A 218 -12.55 11.64 0.91
N GLN A 219 -11.44 11.83 1.63
CA GLN A 219 -11.20 11.19 2.93
C GLN A 219 -12.19 11.70 3.98
N ALA A 220 -12.45 13.01 4.05
CA ALA A 220 -13.44 13.57 4.96
C ALA A 220 -14.87 13.10 4.65
N ALA A 221 -15.19 12.87 3.37
CA ALA A 221 -16.48 12.34 2.93
C ALA A 221 -16.63 10.82 3.10
N GLY A 222 -15.58 10.09 3.52
CA GLY A 222 -15.60 8.63 3.63
C GLY A 222 -15.59 7.88 2.30
N VAL A 223 -15.24 8.56 1.19
CA VAL A 223 -15.07 7.95 -0.13
C VAL A 223 -13.70 7.27 -0.24
N LEU A 224 -12.69 7.82 0.46
CA LEU A 224 -11.37 7.23 0.59
C LEU A 224 -11.06 6.99 2.07
N VAL A 225 -10.28 5.97 2.38
CA VAL A 225 -9.89 5.68 3.76
C VAL A 225 -9.10 6.87 4.32
N SER A 226 -9.48 7.32 5.52
CA SER A 226 -8.86 8.48 6.16
C SER A 226 -7.67 8.08 7.03
N LEU A 227 -6.80 9.05 7.33
CA LEU A 227 -5.69 8.84 8.26
C LEU A 227 -6.15 8.37 9.64
N PRO A 228 -7.15 8.99 10.30
CA PRO A 228 -7.61 8.51 11.61
C PRO A 228 -8.14 7.08 11.55
N GLN A 229 -8.90 6.74 10.51
CA GLN A 229 -9.48 5.41 10.35
C GLN A 229 -8.40 4.34 10.15
N HIS A 230 -7.42 4.59 9.28
CA HIS A 230 -6.35 3.63 9.06
C HIS A 230 -5.34 3.58 10.22
N ALA A 231 -5.18 4.67 10.98
CA ALA A 231 -4.33 4.67 12.18
C ALA A 231 -4.80 3.68 13.25
N GLU A 232 -6.10 3.34 13.30
CA GLU A 232 -6.61 2.30 14.22
C GLU A 232 -6.04 0.92 13.91
N HIS A 233 -5.83 0.60 12.63
CA HIS A 233 -5.19 -0.66 12.20
C HIS A 233 -3.75 -0.79 12.73
N HIS A 234 -3.03 0.33 12.83
CA HIS A 234 -1.64 0.37 13.30
C HIS A 234 -1.49 0.27 14.83
N ARG A 235 -2.58 0.04 15.56
CA ARG A 235 -2.53 -0.20 17.01
C ARG A 235 -2.39 -1.70 17.26
N PRO A 236 -1.50 -2.13 18.18
CA PRO A 236 -1.48 -3.50 18.65
C PRO A 236 -2.89 -3.94 19.09
N PRO A 237 -3.33 -5.16 18.73
CA PRO A 237 -2.54 -6.25 18.13
C PRO A 237 -2.61 -6.33 16.59
N TYR A 238 -2.84 -5.21 15.89
CA TYR A 238 -2.87 -5.10 14.42
C TYR A 238 -3.95 -5.98 13.75
N ASN A 239 -5.11 -6.11 14.40
CA ASN A 239 -6.16 -7.07 14.03
C ASN A 239 -7.50 -6.45 13.58
N THR A 240 -7.52 -5.16 13.25
CA THR A 240 -8.73 -4.44 12.81
C THR A 240 -8.46 -3.55 11.60
N ASN A 241 -9.51 -3.00 10.99
CA ASN A 241 -9.45 -1.92 9.99
C ASN A 241 -8.59 -2.22 8.74
N TYR A 242 -8.63 -3.46 8.24
CA TYR A 242 -7.81 -3.90 7.10
C TYR A 242 -8.17 -3.29 5.74
N CYS A 243 -9.42 -2.87 5.51
CA CYS A 243 -9.86 -2.32 4.24
C CYS A 243 -9.29 -0.90 4.01
N THR A 244 -8.60 -0.70 2.90
CA THR A 244 -7.79 0.50 2.60
C THR A 244 -8.29 1.33 1.42
N VAL A 245 -9.38 0.97 0.75
CA VAL A 245 -9.93 1.81 -0.33
C VAL A 245 -10.77 2.92 0.28
N SER A 246 -11.84 2.55 0.97
CA SER A 246 -12.71 3.46 1.72
C SER A 246 -12.83 3.07 3.19
N GLY A 247 -12.53 1.80 3.50
CA GLY A 247 -12.74 1.23 4.81
C GLY A 247 -14.23 1.05 5.16
N MET A 248 -15.13 1.10 4.17
CA MET A 248 -16.57 0.96 4.38
C MET A 248 -16.94 -0.39 5.00
N TRP A 249 -16.15 -1.43 4.73
CA TRP A 249 -16.36 -2.76 5.31
C TRP A 249 -15.80 -2.94 6.72
N ASN A 250 -14.87 -2.08 7.17
CA ASN A 250 -14.14 -2.29 8.43
C ASN A 250 -15.10 -2.44 9.62
N ARG A 251 -16.09 -1.56 9.77
CA ARG A 251 -17.06 -1.64 10.87
C ARG A 251 -17.79 -2.98 10.90
N VAL A 252 -18.20 -3.48 9.75
CA VAL A 252 -18.95 -4.75 9.65
C VAL A 252 -18.04 -5.94 9.92
N LEU A 253 -16.87 -5.98 9.28
CA LEU A 253 -15.92 -7.08 9.42
C LEU A 253 -15.37 -7.18 10.85
N ASP A 254 -15.01 -6.05 11.46
CA ASP A 254 -14.50 -5.98 12.82
C ASP A 254 -15.60 -6.31 13.84
N GLY A 255 -16.80 -5.73 13.67
CA GLY A 255 -17.95 -5.99 14.54
C GLY A 255 -18.41 -7.45 14.53
N CYS A 256 -18.33 -8.11 13.36
CA CYS A 256 -18.64 -9.53 13.21
C CYS A 256 -17.44 -10.46 13.46
N LYS A 257 -16.25 -9.91 13.79
CA LYS A 257 -15.02 -10.69 14.03
C LYS A 257 -14.69 -11.66 12.90
N VAL A 258 -14.93 -11.25 11.65
CA VAL A 258 -14.81 -12.11 10.46
C VAL A 258 -13.38 -12.64 10.34
N PHE A 259 -12.38 -11.77 10.45
CA PHE A 259 -10.98 -12.15 10.35
C PHE A 259 -10.51 -13.03 11.51
N GLU A 260 -10.90 -12.73 12.75
CA GLU A 260 -10.61 -13.61 13.90
C GLU A 260 -11.20 -15.02 13.72
N ALA A 261 -12.40 -15.12 13.12
CA ALA A 261 -13.02 -16.41 12.82
C ALA A 261 -12.23 -17.18 11.75
N LEU A 262 -11.82 -16.50 10.66
CA LEU A 262 -10.98 -17.09 9.62
C LEU A 262 -9.61 -17.54 10.17
N GLU A 263 -9.00 -16.75 11.05
CA GLU A 263 -7.76 -17.10 11.73
C GLU A 263 -7.88 -18.41 12.51
N LYS A 264 -8.98 -18.57 13.27
CA LYS A 264 -9.27 -19.82 14.00
C LYS A 264 -9.46 -20.99 13.04
N VAL A 265 -10.17 -20.80 11.93
CA VAL A 265 -10.35 -21.85 10.90
C VAL A 265 -9.00 -22.28 10.33
N ILE A 266 -8.13 -21.33 9.94
CA ILE A 266 -6.80 -21.63 9.42
C ILE A 266 -5.95 -22.34 10.47
N TYR A 267 -5.98 -21.88 11.72
CA TYR A 267 -5.23 -22.50 12.81
C TYR A 267 -5.70 -23.94 13.07
N LEU A 268 -7.01 -24.19 13.11
CA LEU A 268 -7.55 -25.53 13.29
C LEU A 268 -7.22 -26.46 12.12
N ALA A 269 -7.19 -25.93 10.89
CA ALA A 269 -6.90 -26.71 9.69
C ALA A 269 -5.39 -26.99 9.48
N THR A 270 -4.51 -26.08 9.92
CA THR A 270 -3.09 -26.10 9.52
C THR A 270 -2.10 -26.03 10.69
N GLY A 271 -2.54 -25.69 11.90
CA GLY A 271 -1.69 -25.41 13.05
C GLY A 271 -0.95 -24.06 12.98
N VAL A 272 -1.08 -23.30 11.90
CA VAL A 272 -0.39 -22.01 11.71
C VAL A 272 -1.14 -20.89 12.42
N LYS A 273 -0.48 -20.22 13.37
CA LYS A 273 -1.01 -19.05 14.06
C LYS A 273 -0.82 -17.78 13.20
N PRO A 274 -1.80 -16.86 13.16
CA PRO A 274 -1.60 -15.53 12.58
C PRO A 274 -0.64 -14.71 13.45
N ARG A 275 0.00 -13.68 12.86
CA ARG A 275 0.88 -12.77 13.61
C ARG A 275 0.13 -11.87 14.58
N SER A 276 -1.12 -11.54 14.29
CA SER A 276 -2.03 -10.79 15.17
C SER A 276 -2.24 -11.42 16.55
N TRP A 277 -1.89 -12.70 16.73
CA TRP A 277 -1.99 -13.38 18.04
C TRP A 277 -0.72 -13.29 18.88
N ARG A 278 0.37 -12.73 18.35
CA ARG A 278 1.59 -12.50 19.11
C ARG A 278 1.35 -11.35 20.09
N GLY A 279 1.74 -11.54 21.35
CA GLY A 279 1.71 -10.47 22.34
C GLY A 279 2.86 -9.48 22.13
N ASP A 280 2.80 -8.31 22.80
CA ASP A 280 3.82 -7.26 22.71
C ASP A 280 5.26 -7.75 23.01
N GLU A 281 5.42 -8.87 23.71
CA GLU A 281 6.73 -9.44 24.06
C GLU A 281 7.45 -10.15 22.91
N ASP A 282 6.74 -10.52 21.84
CA ASP A 282 7.26 -11.27 20.68
C ASP A 282 7.74 -10.38 19.53
N VAL A 283 7.74 -9.05 19.69
CA VAL A 283 8.03 -8.03 18.63
C VAL A 283 9.48 -7.50 18.70
N LYS A 284 10.39 -8.15 19.44
CA LYS A 284 11.82 -7.75 19.53
C LYS A 284 12.73 -8.42 18.50
#